data_AF-A0A356RC95-F1
#
_entry.id   AF-A0A356RC95-F1
#
_cell.length_a   1.000
_cell.length_b   1.000
_cell.length_c   1.000
_cell.angle_alpha   90.00
_cell.angle_beta   90.00
_cell.angle_gamma   90.00
#
_symmetry.space_group_name_H-M   'P 1'
#
loop_
_entity.id
_entity.type
_entity.pdbx_description
1 polymer ?
#
loop_
_entity_poly.entity_id
_entity_poly.type
_entity_poly.pdbx_seq_one_letter_code
_entity_poly.pdbx_strand_id
1 'polypeptide(L)'
;EQLLNPGEITFCVMARSETNERNRLISASIGLAIPSGRKVNYGYLSEHHAYGETDEEAGEYTEDLAAQMLATTLGIKFDPNVAWKEREQVFKMGSDIVRTQNITQSAIGKPNLWTTVVACAVFIPLENIKEDSKPSPRKSKSSR
;
A
#
# COMPACT_ATOMS: atom_id res chain seq x y z
N GLU A 1 -9.44 19.23 -9.42
CA GLU A 1 -8.07 19.80 -9.38
C GLU A 1 -7.13 18.81 -10.02
N GLN A 2 -6.21 19.28 -10.87
CA GLN A 2 -5.30 18.43 -11.62
C GLN A 2 -3.99 18.29 -10.83
N LEU A 3 -3.74 17.10 -10.27
CA LEU A 3 -2.56 16.82 -9.43
C LEU A 3 -1.32 16.38 -10.24
N LEU A 4 -1.53 16.02 -11.51
CA LEU A 4 -0.48 15.55 -12.42
C LEU A 4 -0.71 16.13 -13.82
N ASN A 5 0.39 16.44 -14.49
CA ASN A 5 0.42 16.89 -15.88
C ASN A 5 0.59 15.68 -16.82
N PRO A 6 -0.02 15.70 -18.02
CA PRO A 6 0.23 14.65 -19.02
C PRO A 6 1.72 14.53 -19.36
N GLY A 7 2.27 13.31 -19.27
CA GLY A 7 3.68 13.03 -19.54
C GLY A 7 4.64 13.32 -18.38
N GLU A 8 4.12 13.73 -17.22
CA GLU A 8 4.93 13.99 -16.03
C GLU A 8 5.54 12.70 -15.46
N ILE A 9 6.82 12.78 -15.09
CA ILE A 9 7.55 11.68 -14.47
C ILE A 9 7.32 11.77 -12.96
N THR A 10 6.82 10.68 -12.36
CA THR A 10 6.67 10.58 -10.92
C THR A 10 7.03 9.18 -10.41
N PHE A 11 7.24 9.07 -9.10
CA PHE A 11 7.41 7.79 -8.43
C PHE A 11 6.06 7.11 -8.20
N CYS A 12 6.04 5.79 -8.38
CA CYS A 12 4.84 4.97 -8.22
C CYS A 12 5.23 3.57 -7.74
N VAL A 13 4.41 2.99 -6.86
CA VAL A 13 4.38 1.54 -6.57
C VAL A 13 3.14 0.99 -7.27
N MET A 14 3.27 -0.09 -8.03
CA MET A 14 2.21 -0.55 -8.94
C MET A 14 2.13 -2.07 -8.99
N ALA A 15 0.95 -2.59 -8.67
CA ALA A 15 0.58 -3.96 -8.97
C ALA A 15 -0.18 -3.99 -10.29
N ARG A 16 0.15 -4.96 -11.15
CA ARG A 16 -0.57 -5.24 -12.39
C ARG A 16 -0.74 -6.74 -12.54
N SER A 17 -1.96 -7.17 -12.84
CA SER A 17 -2.25 -8.54 -13.24
C SER A 17 -3.04 -8.53 -14.54
N GLU A 18 -2.83 -9.57 -15.35
CA GLU A 18 -3.50 -9.69 -16.64
C GLU A 18 -3.77 -11.14 -17.01
N THR A 19 -4.81 -11.34 -17.82
CA THR A 19 -5.19 -12.66 -18.31
C THR A 19 -5.98 -12.57 -19.62
N ASN A 20 -5.78 -13.56 -20.49
CA ASN A 20 -6.66 -13.89 -21.60
C ASN A 20 -7.44 -15.19 -21.36
N GLU A 21 -7.33 -15.77 -20.16
CA GLU A 21 -8.00 -17.00 -19.79
C GLU A 21 -9.44 -16.70 -19.36
N ARG A 22 -10.40 -17.35 -20.02
CA ARG A 22 -11.81 -17.27 -19.65
C ARG A 22 -12.00 -17.70 -18.20
N ASN A 23 -12.78 -16.93 -17.44
CA ASN A 23 -13.15 -17.19 -16.05
C ASN A 23 -11.97 -17.13 -15.04
N ARG A 24 -10.76 -16.77 -15.47
CA ARG A 24 -9.66 -16.54 -14.53
C ARG A 24 -9.95 -15.28 -13.72
N LEU A 25 -10.10 -15.43 -12.41
CA LEU A 25 -10.08 -14.29 -11.50
C LEU A 25 -8.63 -13.79 -11.37
N ILE A 26 -8.44 -12.50 -11.64
CA ILE A 26 -7.17 -11.79 -11.43
C ILE A 26 -7.40 -10.63 -10.46
N SER A 27 -6.40 -10.32 -9.65
CA SER A 27 -6.41 -9.17 -8.77
C SER A 27 -5.04 -8.47 -8.74
N ALA A 28 -5.07 -7.18 -8.48
CA ALA A 28 -3.91 -6.34 -8.23
C ALA A 28 -4.22 -5.45 -7.03
N SER A 29 -3.33 -5.43 -6.05
CA SER A 29 -3.52 -4.70 -4.80
C SER A 29 -2.27 -3.94 -4.38
N ILE A 30 -2.48 -2.79 -3.75
CA ILE A 30 -1.45 -2.01 -3.05
C ILE A 30 -1.87 -1.82 -1.60
N GLY A 31 -0.97 -2.12 -0.66
CA GLY A 31 -1.15 -1.88 0.77
C GLY A 31 -0.30 -0.71 1.25
N LEU A 32 -0.75 -0.03 2.30
CA LEU A 32 -0.11 1.12 2.93
C LEU A 32 -0.15 0.99 4.44
N ALA A 33 0.98 1.20 5.10
CA ALA A 33 1.08 1.33 6.55
C ALA A 33 1.74 2.66 6.94
N ILE A 34 1.11 3.41 7.84
CA ILE A 34 1.56 4.72 8.33
C ILE A 34 1.82 4.63 9.85
N PRO A 35 3.03 4.98 10.32
CA PRO A 35 3.33 5.01 11.75
C PRO A 35 2.65 6.20 12.45
N SER A 36 2.30 6.04 13.73
CA SER A 36 1.88 7.16 14.62
C SER A 36 3.03 7.83 15.34
N GLY A 37 4.11 7.10 15.56
CA GLY A 37 5.19 7.49 16.44
C GLY A 37 6.23 8.40 15.77
N ARG A 38 6.94 9.19 16.58
CA ARG A 38 8.09 10.00 16.12
C ARG A 38 9.36 9.19 15.82
N LYS A 39 9.35 7.88 16.11
CA LYS A 39 10.53 7.00 15.96
C LYS A 39 10.79 6.65 14.49
N VAL A 40 9.73 6.44 13.71
CA VAL A 40 9.82 6.13 12.27
C VAL A 40 9.13 7.24 11.50
N ASN A 41 9.85 7.77 10.52
CA ASN A 41 9.50 9.00 9.81
C ASN A 41 8.95 8.74 8.40
N TYR A 42 8.76 7.47 8.04
CA TYR A 42 8.30 6.99 6.73
C TYR A 42 7.26 5.89 6.91
N GLY A 43 6.33 5.77 5.95
CA GLY A 43 5.39 4.66 5.86
C GLY A 43 5.97 3.50 5.05
N TYR A 44 5.20 2.42 4.93
CA TYR A 44 5.53 1.27 4.08
C TYR A 44 4.43 1.07 3.04
N LEU A 45 4.83 0.74 1.81
CA LEU A 45 3.94 0.31 0.74
C LEU A 45 4.25 -1.15 0.39
N SER A 46 3.21 -1.91 0.06
CA SER A 46 3.31 -3.27 -0.44
C SER A 46 2.51 -3.39 -1.74
N GLU A 47 2.86 -4.36 -2.57
CA GLU A 47 2.15 -4.66 -3.81
C GLU A 47 1.92 -6.17 -3.92
N HIS A 48 0.79 -6.55 -4.53
CA HIS A 48 0.45 -7.95 -4.76
C HIS A 48 -0.34 -8.09 -6.06
N HIS A 49 0.03 -9.08 -6.86
CA HIS A 49 -0.72 -9.50 -8.04
C HIS A 49 -1.08 -10.97 -7.86
N ALA A 50 -2.35 -11.31 -8.07
CA ALA A 50 -2.82 -12.65 -7.77
C ALA A 50 -3.80 -13.20 -8.81
N TYR A 51 -3.96 -14.52 -8.73
CA TYR A 51 -4.85 -15.33 -9.54
C TYR A 51 -5.69 -16.18 -8.61
N GLY A 52 -7.02 -16.09 -8.73
CA GLY A 52 -7.94 -16.86 -7.90
C GLY A 52 -8.18 -16.29 -6.50
N GLU A 53 -7.62 -15.12 -6.16
CA GLU A 53 -7.91 -14.39 -4.92
C GLU A 53 -8.97 -13.31 -5.17
N THR A 54 -9.89 -13.12 -4.23
CA THR A 54 -10.84 -11.99 -4.27
C THR A 54 -10.16 -10.66 -4.02
N ASP A 55 -10.88 -9.56 -4.25
CA ASP A 55 -10.40 -8.22 -3.92
C ASP A 55 -10.21 -8.03 -2.40
N GLU A 56 -11.04 -8.66 -1.57
CA GLU A 56 -10.85 -8.66 -0.12
C GLU A 56 -9.58 -9.44 0.29
N GLU A 57 -9.39 -10.66 -0.22
CA GLU A 57 -8.22 -11.48 0.12
C GLU A 57 -6.90 -10.79 -0.28
N ALA A 58 -6.84 -10.28 -1.51
CA ALA A 58 -5.66 -9.57 -2.01
C ALA A 58 -5.44 -8.23 -1.27
N GLY A 59 -6.53 -7.53 -0.91
CA GLY A 59 -6.51 -6.29 -0.13
C GLY A 59 -5.95 -6.51 1.27
N GLU A 60 -6.55 -7.43 2.03
CA GLU A 60 -6.11 -7.83 3.36
C GLU A 60 -4.65 -8.28 3.33
N TYR A 61 -4.27 -9.14 2.38
CA TYR A 61 -2.90 -9.60 2.23
C TYR A 61 -1.89 -8.45 2.10
N THR A 62 -2.16 -7.48 1.22
CA THR A 62 -1.26 -6.34 1.05
C THR A 62 -1.23 -5.41 2.25
N GLU A 63 -2.37 -5.13 2.86
CA GLU A 63 -2.45 -4.27 4.03
C GLU A 63 -1.62 -4.86 5.18
N ASP A 64 -1.78 -6.16 5.41
CA ASP A 64 -1.05 -6.93 6.40
C ASP A 64 0.44 -6.95 6.09
N LEU A 65 0.81 -7.14 4.82
CA LEU A 65 2.20 -7.13 4.38
C LEU A 65 2.84 -5.76 4.64
N ALA A 66 2.16 -4.66 4.32
CA ALA A 66 2.67 -3.31 4.59
C ALA A 66 2.86 -3.07 6.09
N ALA A 67 1.90 -3.50 6.91
CA ALA A 67 1.97 -3.39 8.37
C ALA A 67 3.13 -4.21 8.95
N GLN A 68 3.29 -5.45 8.48
CA GLN A 68 4.39 -6.33 8.87
C GLN A 68 5.75 -5.73 8.51
N MET A 69 5.90 -5.25 7.28
CA MET A 69 7.15 -4.64 6.85
C MET A 69 7.48 -3.41 7.70
N LEU A 70 6.51 -2.54 7.99
CA LEU A 70 6.69 -1.42 8.91
C LEU A 70 7.10 -1.88 10.33
N ALA A 71 6.45 -2.91 10.87
CA ALA A 71 6.74 -3.45 12.19
C ALA A 71 8.18 -4.00 12.32
N THR A 72 8.70 -4.65 11.27
CA THR A 72 10.09 -5.14 11.28
C THR A 72 11.09 -3.98 11.39
N THR A 73 10.81 -2.82 10.77
CA THR A 73 11.65 -1.62 10.92
C THR A 73 11.64 -1.04 12.33
N LEU A 74 10.58 -1.32 13.11
CA LEU A 74 10.44 -0.91 14.51
C LEU A 74 11.05 -1.92 15.50
N GLY A 75 11.65 -3.02 15.00
CA GLY A 75 12.24 -4.07 15.83
C GLY A 75 11.21 -5.00 16.48
N ILE A 76 9.96 -4.97 16.03
CA ILE A 76 8.91 -5.89 16.49
C ILE A 76 9.15 -7.23 15.77
N LYS A 77 9.44 -8.28 16.54
CA LYS A 77 9.68 -9.61 15.98
C LYS A 77 8.37 -10.23 15.49
N PHE A 78 8.40 -10.71 14.25
CA PHE A 78 7.29 -11.40 13.62
C PHE A 78 7.46 -12.92 13.74
N ASP A 79 6.43 -13.61 14.24
CA ASP A 79 6.32 -15.07 14.16
C ASP A 79 5.29 -15.41 13.08
N PRO A 80 5.69 -16.02 11.94
CA PRO A 80 4.81 -16.36 10.82
C PRO A 80 3.70 -17.36 11.16
N ASN A 81 3.79 -18.07 12.28
CA ASN A 81 2.84 -19.13 12.66
C ASN A 81 1.60 -18.62 13.43
N VAL A 82 1.61 -17.38 13.91
CA VAL A 82 0.48 -16.80 14.66
C VAL A 82 -0.65 -16.33 13.72
N ALA A 83 -1.93 -16.56 14.04
CA ALA A 83 -3.02 -16.10 13.19
C ALA A 83 -3.14 -14.57 13.18
N TRP A 84 -3.39 -13.95 12.02
CA TRP A 84 -3.43 -12.50 11.85
C TRP A 84 -4.42 -11.78 12.80
N LYS A 85 -5.60 -12.36 13.06
CA LYS A 85 -6.58 -11.81 14.01
C LYS A 85 -6.02 -11.60 15.43
N GLU A 86 -5.11 -12.47 15.86
CA GLU A 86 -4.45 -12.33 17.16
C GLU A 86 -3.34 -11.28 17.11
N ARG A 87 -2.71 -11.09 15.94
CA ARG A 87 -1.68 -10.06 15.71
C ARG A 87 -2.24 -8.65 15.55
N GLU A 88 -3.41 -8.51 14.93
CA GLU A 88 -4.09 -7.22 14.73
C GLU A 88 -4.32 -6.52 16.09
N GLN A 89 -4.68 -7.29 17.12
CA GLN A 89 -4.81 -6.80 18.49
C GLN A 89 -3.46 -6.34 19.08
N VAL A 90 -2.37 -7.08 18.85
CA VAL A 90 -1.02 -6.70 19.31
C VAL A 90 -0.52 -5.43 18.61
N PHE A 91 -0.80 -5.26 17.32
CA PHE A 91 -0.43 -4.07 16.56
C PHE A 91 -1.28 -2.83 16.95
N LYS A 92 -2.57 -3.02 17.22
CA LYS A 92 -3.44 -1.95 17.77
C LYS A 92 -3.07 -1.58 19.21
N MET A 93 -2.50 -2.51 19.98
CA MET A 93 -2.01 -2.28 21.35
C MET A 93 -0.59 -1.67 21.40
N GLY A 94 0.27 -1.95 20.42
CA GLY A 94 1.57 -1.33 20.26
C GLY A 94 1.42 0.07 19.66
N SER A 95 1.54 1.11 20.47
CA SER A 95 1.30 2.54 20.17
C SER A 95 1.97 3.18 18.94
N ASP A 96 2.70 2.43 18.10
CA ASP A 96 3.62 2.94 17.09
C ASP A 96 3.12 2.79 15.62
N ILE A 97 2.10 1.96 15.32
CA ILE A 97 1.45 1.85 13.99
C ILE A 97 -0.02 2.25 14.10
N VAL A 98 -0.47 3.24 13.32
CA VAL A 98 -1.81 3.84 13.55
C VAL A 98 -2.77 3.76 12.37
N ARG A 99 -2.27 3.58 11.15
CA ARG A 99 -3.17 3.54 10.00
C ARG A 99 -2.66 2.63 8.91
N THR A 100 -3.46 1.64 8.59
CA THR A 100 -3.29 0.76 7.45
C THR A 100 -4.45 0.98 6.47
N GLN A 101 -4.16 0.86 5.18
CA GLN A 101 -5.14 0.98 4.09
C GLN A 101 -4.68 0.14 2.90
N ASN A 102 -5.61 -0.28 2.05
CA ASN A 102 -5.31 -0.87 0.77
C ASN A 102 -6.16 -0.27 -0.36
N ILE A 103 -5.73 -0.51 -1.59
CA ILE A 103 -6.53 -0.31 -2.80
C ILE A 103 -6.35 -1.52 -3.71
N THR A 104 -7.45 -2.17 -4.05
CA THR A 104 -7.46 -3.40 -4.83
C THR A 104 -8.39 -3.28 -6.02
N GLN A 105 -7.99 -3.88 -7.13
CA GLN A 105 -8.87 -4.12 -8.28
C GLN A 105 -8.83 -5.60 -8.64
N SER A 106 -10.01 -6.22 -8.75
CA SER A 106 -10.18 -7.57 -9.28
C SER A 106 -10.99 -7.57 -10.58
N ALA A 107 -10.82 -8.61 -11.40
CA ALA A 107 -11.62 -8.85 -12.59
C ALA A 107 -11.63 -10.33 -12.96
N ILE A 108 -12.70 -10.76 -13.62
CA ILE A 108 -12.80 -12.11 -14.20
C ILE A 108 -12.57 -12.03 -15.69
N GLY A 109 -11.58 -12.78 -16.17
CA GLY A 109 -11.20 -12.89 -17.58
C GLY A 109 -12.38 -13.26 -18.48
N LYS A 110 -12.51 -12.54 -19.60
CA LYS A 110 -13.59 -12.71 -20.57
C LYS A 110 -13.12 -13.47 -21.82
N PRO A 111 -14.00 -14.25 -22.49
CA PRO A 111 -13.66 -14.91 -23.74
C PRO A 111 -13.22 -13.90 -24.79
N ASN A 112 -12.15 -14.21 -25.53
CA ASN A 112 -11.63 -13.41 -26.65
C ASN A 112 -11.22 -11.97 -26.29
N LEU A 113 -10.96 -11.69 -25.01
CA LEU A 113 -10.49 -10.37 -24.54
C LEU A 113 -9.26 -10.54 -23.64
N TRP A 114 -8.34 -9.58 -23.72
CA TRP A 114 -7.29 -9.41 -22.73
C TRP A 114 -7.83 -8.56 -21.59
N THR A 115 -7.81 -9.10 -20.37
CA THR A 115 -8.30 -8.41 -19.17
C THR A 115 -7.09 -8.03 -18.32
N THR A 116 -6.98 -6.75 -17.97
CA THR A 116 -5.89 -6.24 -17.12
C THR A 116 -6.49 -5.49 -15.95
N VAL A 117 -5.94 -5.72 -14.75
CA VAL A 117 -6.23 -4.93 -13.54
C VAL A 117 -4.95 -4.25 -13.07
N VAL A 118 -5.09 -3.05 -12.51
CA VAL A 118 -3.98 -2.24 -11.99
C VAL A 118 -4.40 -1.61 -10.68
N ALA A 119 -3.50 -1.63 -9.70
CA ALA A 119 -3.58 -0.84 -8.47
C ALA A 119 -2.26 -0.08 -8.29
N CYS A 120 -2.33 1.17 -7.81
CA CYS A 120 -1.13 2.00 -7.70
C CYS A 120 -1.17 2.99 -6.53
N ALA A 121 -0.01 3.23 -5.93
CA ALA A 121 0.26 4.36 -5.06
C ALA A 121 1.19 5.33 -5.79
N VAL A 122 0.63 6.47 -6.21
CA VAL A 122 1.33 7.49 -6.99
C VAL A 122 1.75 8.64 -6.08
N PHE A 123 3.03 8.99 -6.09
CA PHE A 123 3.54 10.13 -5.33
C PHE A 123 3.25 11.40 -6.13
N ILE A 124 2.71 12.43 -5.49
CA ILE A 124 2.45 13.71 -6.15
C ILE A 124 3.67 14.61 -5.94
N PRO A 125 4.29 15.15 -7.01
CA PRO A 125 5.37 16.12 -6.89
C PRO A 125 4.93 17.33 -6.04
N LEU A 126 5.82 17.84 -5.19
CA LEU A 126 5.47 18.91 -4.24
C LEU A 126 5.06 20.20 -4.96
N GLU A 127 5.63 20.46 -6.13
CA GLU A 127 5.31 21.55 -7.03
C GLU A 127 3.85 21.52 -7.54
N ASN A 128 3.22 20.34 -7.57
CA ASN A 128 1.82 20.18 -8.01
C ASN A 128 0.81 20.29 -6.86
N ILE A 129 1.29 20.38 -5.62
CA ILE A 129 0.44 20.53 -4.44
C ILE A 129 0.28 22.02 -4.16
N LYS A 130 -0.96 22.48 -3.95
CA LYS A 130 -1.23 23.87 -3.54
C LYS A 130 -0.51 24.21 -2.24
N GLU A 131 -0.09 25.46 -2.08
CA GLU A 131 0.74 25.89 -0.94
C GLU A 131 0.10 25.64 0.42
N ASP A 132 -1.22 25.76 0.53
CA ASP A 132 -2.03 25.47 1.72
C ASP A 132 -2.10 23.98 2.08
N SER A 133 -1.83 23.12 1.09
CA SER A 133 -1.92 21.67 1.16
C SER A 133 -0.54 21.01 1.27
N LYS A 134 0.55 21.78 1.15
CA LYS A 134 1.91 21.27 1.25
C LYS A 134 2.21 20.81 2.69
N PRO A 135 2.90 19.66 2.87
CA PRO A 135 3.36 19.26 4.18
C PRO A 135 4.31 20.31 4.74
N SER A 136 4.10 20.71 6.00
CA SER A 136 4.93 21.71 6.65
C SER A 136 6.39 21.22 6.73
N PRO A 137 7.39 22.08 6.45
CA PRO A 137 8.79 21.70 6.50
C PRO A 137 9.12 21.16 7.90
N ARG A 138 9.62 19.92 7.96
CA ARG A 138 10.04 19.31 9.22
C ARG A 138 11.17 20.15 9.81
N LYS A 139 10.99 20.69 11.02
CA LYS A 139 12.06 21.38 11.75
C LYS A 139 13.23 20.40 11.93
N SER A 140 14.32 20.60 11.19
CA SER A 140 15.57 19.90 11.46
C SER A 140 16.03 20.36 12.85
N LYS A 141 16.00 19.45 13.84
CA LYS A 141 16.73 19.71 15.09
C LYS A 141 18.20 19.70 14.72
N SER A 142 18.83 20.87 14.65
CA SER A 142 20.29 20.98 14.63
C SER A 142 20.81 20.34 15.92
N SER A 143 21.39 19.16 15.81
CA SER A 143 22.21 18.61 16.89
C SER A 143 23.47 19.48 16.98
N ARG A 144 23.48 20.40 17.95
CA ARG A 144 24.73 20.86 18.58
C ARG A 144 25.10 19.87 19.67
#